data_AF-A0A1Z1MFU8-F1
#
_entry.id   AF-A0A1Z1MFU8-F1
#
_cell.length_a   1.000
_cell.length_b   1.000
_cell.length_c   1.000
_cell.angle_alpha   90.00
_cell.angle_beta   90.00
_cell.angle_gamma   90.00
#
_symmetry.space_group_name_H-M   'P 1'
#
loop_
_entity.id
_entity.type
_entity.pdbx_description
1 polymer ?
#
loop_
_entity_poly.entity_id
_entity_poly.type
_entity_poly.pdbx_seq_one_letter_code
_entity_poly.pdbx_strand_id
1 'polypeptide(L)'
;MATIQFIRGIDESVIPNIKLTRSRDGSTGTATFRFSRPDIIKPEMQEKGEIKGMYLKDEEGELITKDVNAKFINGKPQGIECIYIIKNPSEWDRFMRFMERYANNNNLSFTKA
;
A
#
# COMPACT_ATOMS: atom_id res chain seq x y z
N MET A 1 2.67 14.24 6.70
CA MET A 1 2.94 12.84 7.11
C MET A 1 2.33 11.90 6.07
N ALA A 2 3.03 10.82 5.73
CA ALA A 2 2.57 9.83 4.76
C ALA A 2 2.05 8.58 5.48
N THR A 3 0.80 8.19 5.21
CA THR A 3 0.13 7.04 5.81
C THR A 3 -0.60 6.20 4.76
N ILE A 4 -0.87 4.94 5.11
CA ILE A 4 -1.67 4.03 4.30
C ILE A 4 -2.99 3.78 5.02
N GLN A 5 -4.08 3.83 4.29
CA GLN A 5 -5.42 3.62 4.81
C GLN A 5 -6.18 2.61 3.93
N PHE A 6 -6.89 1.67 4.55
CA PHE A 6 -7.86 0.80 3.84
C PHE A 6 -9.29 1.33 3.94
N ILE A 7 -9.59 1.98 5.06
CA ILE A 7 -10.82 2.73 5.31
C ILE A 7 -10.42 4.18 5.48
N ARG A 8 -11.11 5.09 4.79
CA ARG A 8 -10.82 6.52 4.85
C ARG A 8 -10.91 7.02 6.30
N GLY A 9 -9.84 7.65 6.78
CA GLY A 9 -9.75 8.16 8.14
C GLY A 9 -9.23 7.17 9.19
N ILE A 10 -8.89 5.94 8.79
CA ILE A 10 -8.24 4.95 9.65
C ILE A 10 -6.85 4.67 9.10
N ASP A 11 -5.84 5.12 9.83
CA ASP A 11 -4.44 4.84 9.52
C ASP A 11 -4.09 3.40 9.91
N GLU A 12 -3.46 2.68 8.98
CA GLU A 12 -2.95 1.34 9.21
C GLU A 12 -1.61 1.42 9.95
N SER A 13 -1.48 0.72 11.09
CA SER A 13 -0.23 0.70 11.86
C SER A 13 0.79 -0.31 11.33
N VAL A 14 0.32 -1.34 10.62
CA VAL A 14 1.16 -2.42 10.10
C VAL A 14 1.91 -1.96 8.86
N ILE A 15 3.23 -2.01 8.94
CA ILE A 15 4.12 -1.65 7.84
C ILE A 15 4.18 -2.81 6.82
N PRO A 16 3.82 -2.61 5.54
CA PRO A 16 3.85 -3.65 4.54
C PRO A 16 5.27 -3.92 4.02
N ASN A 17 5.45 -5.13 3.48
CA ASN A 17 6.56 -5.39 2.56
C ASN A 17 6.19 -4.84 1.17
N ILE A 18 7.06 -3.98 0.64
CA ILE A 18 6.80 -3.25 -0.61
C ILE A 18 7.78 -3.73 -1.66
N LYS A 19 7.26 -4.26 -2.77
CA LYS A 19 8.03 -4.65 -3.94
C LYS A 19 7.68 -3.72 -5.10
N LEU A 20 8.68 -2.98 -5.58
CA LEU A 20 8.55 -2.14 -6.75
C LEU A 20 9.15 -2.87 -7.96
N THR A 21 8.36 -3.01 -9.02
CA THR A 21 8.80 -3.59 -10.29
C THR A 21 8.59 -2.54 -11.38
N ARG A 22 9.59 -2.37 -12.25
CA ARG A 22 9.49 -1.48 -13.41
C ARG A 22 9.53 -2.32 -14.68
N SER A 23 8.72 -1.96 -15.67
CA SER A 23 8.76 -2.59 -16.98
C SER A 23 10.11 -2.35 -17.66
N ARG A 24 10.48 -3.23 -18.59
CA ARG A 24 11.77 -3.15 -19.31
C ARG A 24 11.91 -1.89 -20.16
N ASP A 25 10.81 -1.42 -20.73
CA ASP A 25 10.70 -0.17 -21.49
C ASP A 25 10.63 1.07 -20.58
N GLY A 26 10.49 0.88 -19.26
CA GLY A 26 10.45 1.95 -18.27
C GLY A 26 9.19 2.81 -18.29
N SER A 27 8.20 2.44 -19.11
CA SER A 27 6.94 3.16 -19.29
C SER A 27 5.98 2.97 -18.11
N THR A 28 5.97 1.76 -17.54
CA THR A 28 5.02 1.36 -16.51
C THR A 28 5.72 0.81 -15.28
N GLY A 29 5.03 0.96 -14.15
CA GLY A 29 5.49 0.50 -12.85
C GLY A 29 4.41 -0.30 -12.15
N THR A 30 4.83 -1.20 -11.28
CA THR A 30 3.92 -1.94 -10.41
C THR A 30 4.52 -1.98 -9.01
N ALA A 31 3.81 -1.39 -8.06
CA ALA A 31 4.12 -1.49 -6.65
C ALA A 31 3.19 -2.51 -6.00
N THR A 32 3.75 -3.58 -5.46
CA THR A 32 3.03 -4.60 -4.72
C THR A 32 3.27 -4.39 -3.23
N PHE A 33 2.19 -4.25 -2.47
CA PHE A 33 2.20 -4.08 -1.03
C PHE A 33 1.69 -5.37 -0.38
N ARG A 34 2.43 -5.90 0.58
CA ARG A 34 2.07 -7.13 1.30
C ARG A 34 2.03 -6.85 2.79
N PHE A 35 0.82 -6.90 3.33
CA PHE A 35 0.58 -6.72 4.76
C PHE A 35 0.46 -8.10 5.41
N SER A 36 1.33 -8.40 6.36
CA SER A 36 1.20 -9.57 7.22
C SER A 36 0.37 -9.20 8.44
N ARG A 37 -0.82 -9.80 8.59
CA ARG A 37 -1.74 -9.56 9.70
C ARG A 37 -2.05 -8.06 9.94
N PRO A 38 -2.54 -7.33 8.92
CA PRO A 38 -2.96 -5.94 9.11
C PRO A 38 -4.09 -5.84 10.14
N ASP A 39 -4.17 -4.69 10.79
CA ASP A 39 -5.17 -4.36 11.80
C ASP A 39 -6.58 -4.47 11.24
N ILE A 40 -6.76 -4.16 9.95
CA ILE A 40 -8.06 -4.25 9.26
C ILE A 40 -8.68 -5.65 9.24
N ILE A 41 -7.88 -6.72 9.40
CA ILE A 41 -8.41 -8.10 9.48
C ILE A 41 -8.95 -8.42 10.88
N LYS A 42 -8.60 -7.62 11.91
CA LYS A 42 -9.08 -7.85 13.27
C LYS A 42 -10.61 -7.70 13.31
N PRO A 43 -11.33 -8.55 14.07
CA PRO A 43 -12.80 -8.49 14.17
C PRO A 43 -13.32 -7.10 14.55
N GLU A 44 -12.58 -6.40 15.41
CA GLU A 44 -12.87 -5.03 15.88
C GLU A 44 -12.96 -3.99 14.76
N MET A 45 -12.36 -4.26 13.60
CA MET A 45 -12.36 -3.36 12.45
C MET A 45 -13.46 -3.69 11.44
N GLN A 46 -14.12 -4.87 11.55
CA GLN A 46 -15.22 -5.26 10.67
C GLN A 46 -16.43 -4.33 10.79
N GLU A 47 -16.66 -3.76 11.98
CA GLU A 47 -17.74 -2.81 12.22
C GLU A 47 -17.46 -1.41 11.63
N LYS A 48 -16.19 -1.10 11.33
CA LYS A 48 -15.78 0.24 10.87
C LYS A 48 -15.94 0.46 9.37
N GLY A 49 -16.14 -0.60 8.60
CA GLY A 49 -16.48 -0.52 7.18
C GLY A 49 -15.83 -1.57 6.30
N GLU A 50 -16.25 -1.58 5.03
CA GLU A 50 -15.72 -2.49 4.01
C GLU A 50 -14.47 -1.93 3.33
N ILE A 51 -13.55 -2.83 2.97
CA ILE A 51 -12.35 -2.48 2.21
C ILE A 51 -12.74 -2.22 0.75
N LYS A 52 -12.82 -0.94 0.37
CA LYS A 52 -13.11 -0.53 -1.02
C LYS A 52 -11.86 -0.30 -1.86
N GLY A 53 -10.69 -0.21 -1.22
CA GLY A 53 -9.42 0.07 -1.86
C GLY A 53 -8.34 0.38 -0.83
N MET A 54 -7.12 0.62 -1.33
CA MET A 54 -6.01 1.12 -0.55
C MET A 54 -5.75 2.58 -0.94
N TYR A 55 -5.65 3.45 0.06
CA TYR A 55 -5.40 4.87 -0.05
C TYR A 55 -4.01 5.17 0.50
N LEU A 56 -3.14 5.73 -0.32
CA LEU A 56 -1.82 6.21 0.04
C LEU A 56 -1.91 7.72 0.20
N LYS A 57 -1.93 8.21 1.44
CA LYS A 57 -2.16 9.62 1.74
C LYS A 57 -0.87 10.29 2.17
N ASP A 58 -0.58 11.45 1.62
CA ASP A 58 0.49 12.32 2.09
C ASP A 58 0.06 13.80 2.05
N GLU A 59 1.03 14.71 2.16
CA GLU A 59 0.81 16.16 2.12
C GLU A 59 0.52 16.69 0.71
N GLU A 60 0.93 15.99 -0.34
CA GLU A 60 0.69 16.37 -1.73
C GLU A 60 -0.68 15.87 -2.23
N GLY A 61 -1.29 14.89 -1.57
CA GLY A 61 -2.63 14.40 -1.91
C GLY A 61 -2.83 12.93 -1.56
N GLU A 62 -3.67 12.25 -2.33
CA GLU A 62 -3.96 10.82 -2.16
C GLU A 62 -3.77 10.05 -3.47
N LEU A 63 -3.13 8.87 -3.39
CA LEU A 63 -3.09 7.88 -4.46
C LEU A 63 -3.99 6.71 -4.07
N ILE A 64 -4.78 6.22 -5.01
CA ILE A 64 -5.80 5.21 -4.74
C ILE A 64 -5.56 4.00 -5.62
N THR A 65 -5.66 2.81 -5.04
CA THR A 65 -5.86 1.57 -5.81
C THR A 65 -7.08 0.82 -5.32
N LYS A 66 -7.78 0.19 -6.27
CA LYS A 66 -8.89 -0.73 -6.00
C LYS A 66 -8.45 -2.19 -6.00
N ASP A 67 -7.23 -2.48 -6.47
CA ASP A 67 -6.69 -3.83 -6.54
C ASP A 67 -6.19 -4.26 -5.16
N VAL A 68 -7.13 -4.75 -4.34
CA VAL A 68 -6.90 -5.24 -2.99
C VAL A 68 -7.38 -6.68 -2.90
N ASN A 69 -6.46 -7.58 -2.56
CA ASN A 69 -6.71 -9.01 -2.46
C ASN A 69 -6.42 -9.51 -1.05
N ALA A 70 -7.35 -10.25 -0.45
CA ALA A 70 -7.12 -10.89 0.83
C ALA A 70 -6.33 -12.21 0.65
N LYS A 71 -5.29 -12.40 1.46
CA LYS A 71 -4.49 -13.63 1.49
C LYS A 71 -4.96 -14.53 2.63
N PHE A 72 -5.44 -15.72 2.25
CA PHE A 72 -5.86 -16.75 3.19
C PHE A 72 -4.79 -17.83 3.34
N ILE A 73 -4.55 -18.28 4.57
CA ILE A 73 -3.73 -19.46 4.85
C ILE A 73 -4.57 -20.36 5.76
N ASN A 74 -4.82 -21.60 5.31
CA ASN A 74 -5.64 -22.59 6.02
C ASN A 74 -7.05 -22.06 6.38
N GLY A 75 -7.71 -21.36 5.44
CA GLY A 75 -9.07 -20.82 5.62
C GLY A 75 -9.17 -19.58 6.52
N LYS A 76 -8.05 -19.08 7.07
CA LYS A 76 -8.03 -17.86 7.89
C LYS A 76 -7.40 -16.70 7.10
N PRO A 77 -8.01 -15.50 7.12
CA PRO A 77 -7.38 -14.31 6.54
C PRO A 77 -6.12 -13.97 7.34
N GLN A 78 -4.98 -13.92 6.66
CA GLN A 78 -3.66 -13.76 7.29
C GLN A 78 -2.90 -12.55 6.75
N GLY A 79 -3.32 -12.00 5.63
CA GLY A 79 -2.71 -10.82 5.07
C GLY A 79 -3.55 -10.21 3.98
N ILE A 80 -3.07 -9.08 3.48
CA ILE A 80 -3.63 -8.38 2.34
C ILE A 80 -2.50 -8.10 1.36
N GLU A 81 -2.77 -8.33 0.09
CA GLU A 81 -1.91 -7.93 -1.01
C GLU A 81 -2.61 -6.84 -1.82
N CYS A 82 -1.94 -5.71 -2.01
CA CYS A 82 -2.44 -4.62 -2.85
C CYS A 82 -1.49 -4.37 -4.00
N ILE A 83 -2.05 -4.00 -5.14
CA ILE A 83 -1.28 -3.69 -6.34
C ILE A 83 -1.59 -2.25 -6.74
N TYR A 84 -0.57 -1.42 -6.87
CA TYR A 84 -0.68 -0.09 -7.43
C TYR A 84 0.04 -0.06 -8.78
N ILE A 85 -0.73 0.19 -9.84
CA ILE A 85 -0.23 0.27 -11.22
C ILE A 85 0.10 1.72 -11.53
N ILE A 86 1.36 1.97 -11.88
CA ILE A 86 1.87 3.28 -12.28
C ILE A 86 1.90 3.29 -13.81
N LYS A 87 1.10 4.16 -14.43
CA LYS A 87 0.93 4.14 -15.89
C LYS A 87 1.88 5.09 -16.62
N ASN A 88 2.27 6.17 -15.94
CA ASN A 88 2.99 7.28 -16.54
C ASN A 88 4.25 7.64 -15.72
N PRO A 89 5.30 8.21 -16.35
CA PRO A 89 6.48 8.69 -15.63
C PRO A 89 6.16 9.75 -14.55
N SER A 90 5.21 10.64 -14.79
CA SER A 90 4.82 11.65 -13.78
C SER A 90 4.18 11.01 -12.54
N GLU A 91 3.40 9.94 -12.71
CA GLU A 91 2.85 9.17 -11.58
C GLU A 91 3.95 8.41 -10.84
N TRP A 92 4.98 7.95 -11.56
CA TRP A 92 6.14 7.30 -10.97
C TRP A 92 6.89 8.25 -10.05
N ASP A 93 7.20 9.47 -10.50
CA ASP A 93 7.86 10.47 -9.67
C ASP A 93 7.02 10.82 -8.44
N ARG A 94 5.69 10.95 -8.62
CA ARG A 94 4.75 11.19 -7.53
C ARG A 94 4.73 10.04 -6.50
N PHE A 95 4.74 8.81 -6.98
CA PHE A 95 4.78 7.60 -6.15
C PHE A 95 6.11 7.49 -5.39
N MET A 96 7.23 7.80 -6.04
CA MET A 96 8.55 7.78 -5.40
C MET A 96 8.64 8.79 -4.26
N ARG A 97 8.08 10.00 -4.42
CA ARG A 97 7.98 10.99 -3.32
C ARG A 97 7.14 10.49 -2.16
N PHE A 98 6.00 9.86 -2.43
CA PHE A 98 5.18 9.24 -1.39
C PHE A 98 5.99 8.18 -0.63
N MET A 99 6.66 7.29 -1.36
CA MET A 99 7.45 6.21 -0.80
C MET A 99 8.62 6.70 0.05
N GLU A 100 9.31 7.75 -0.38
CA GLU A 100 10.39 8.37 0.38
C GLU A 100 9.89 8.93 1.72
N ARG A 101 8.77 9.67 1.70
CA ARG A 101 8.14 10.17 2.92
C ARG A 101 7.64 9.05 3.83
N TYR A 102 7.00 8.04 3.25
CA TYR A 102 6.48 6.90 4.02
C TYR A 102 7.62 6.13 4.66
N ALA A 103 8.73 5.93 3.93
CA ALA A 103 9.91 5.27 4.45
C ALA A 103 10.57 6.05 5.58
N ASN A 104 10.72 7.37 5.44
CA ASN A 104 11.27 8.23 6.49
C ASN A 104 10.42 8.20 7.77
N ASN A 105 9.08 8.15 7.66
CA ASN A 105 8.21 8.10 8.84
C ASN A 105 8.25 6.73 9.54
N ASN A 106 8.41 5.65 8.78
CA ASN A 106 8.33 4.28 9.29
C ASN A 106 9.71 3.61 9.47
N ASN A 107 10.81 4.37 9.37
CA ASN A 107 12.19 3.88 9.41
C ASN A 107 12.45 2.70 8.46
N LEU A 108 11.82 2.71 7.28
CA LEU A 108 12.04 1.70 6.26
C LEU A 108 13.33 2.01 5.50
N SER A 109 14.16 1.00 5.31
CA SER A 109 15.36 1.09 4.47
C SER A 109 15.09 0.54 3.08
N PHE A 110 15.36 1.34 2.05
CA PHE A 110 15.28 0.89 0.66
C PHE A 110 16.45 -0.05 0.36
N THR A 111 16.17 -1.33 0.12
CA THR A 111 17.18 -2.29 -0.33
C THR A 111 17.03 -2.49 -1.82
N LYS A 112 17.97 -1.95 -2.60
CA LYS A 112 18.05 -2.19 -4.04
C LYS A 112 18.73 -3.55 -4.25
N ALA A 113 17.97 -4.54 -4.71
CA ALA A 113 18.50 -5.83 -5.15
C ALA A 113 19.07 -5.74 -6.58
#